data_AF-A0AAU5UE58-F1
#
_entry.id   AF-A0AAU5UE58-F1
#
_cell.length_a   1.000
_cell.length_b   1.000
_cell.length_c   1.000
_cell.angle_alpha   90.00
_cell.angle_beta   90.00
_cell.angle_gamma   90.00
#
_symmetry.space_group_name_H-M   'P 1'
#
loop_
_entity.id
_entity.type
_entity.pdbx_description
1 polymer ?
#
loop_
_entity_poly.entity_id
_entity_poly.type
_entity_poly.pdbx_seq_one_letter_code
_entity_poly.pdbx_strand_id
1 'polypeptide(L)'
;MPPVVWVLTIVGLLAIVAFDLIVIARRNHTVTIKDATRWVLFYVGLAGLFALGLFLFSPGQSGSEFVAGYITEYSLSVDNLFVFVIIMARFAVPSLAQDKVLYIGIVVSMLLRAIFILAGAAAISAASWVFYIFGAFLVYTAVRLALEGENDETDFQENAVLRGIRRILPLSHDYDGDKLTTRIDGRRLVTPLVIVIAAIGMANVIFALDSIPAIFGLTQDAYIVLTANAFALMGLRQLYFLIGGLLERIIYLNVGLSVILAFIGIKLIIEALHGSHIDDIGAIHLPHIGILTSLGFIVGTLFVTTVASLIKSSYDNRREAIRVKVDD
;
A
#
# COMPACT_ATOMS: atom_id res chain seq x y z
N MET A 1 1.07 -17.11 -17.29
CA MET A 1 -0.37 -17.44 -17.41
C MET A 1 -0.89 -17.29 -18.84
N PRO A 2 -1.85 -18.13 -19.28
CA PRO A 2 -2.49 -18.00 -20.60
C PRO A 2 -3.17 -16.62 -20.78
N PRO A 3 -3.20 -16.05 -22.00
CA PRO A 3 -3.82 -14.74 -22.25
C PRO A 3 -5.30 -14.66 -21.85
N VAL A 4 -6.03 -15.78 -21.95
CA VAL A 4 -7.44 -15.85 -21.54
C VAL A 4 -7.62 -15.62 -20.04
N VAL A 5 -6.71 -16.16 -19.23
CA VAL A 5 -6.74 -15.98 -17.76
C VAL A 5 -6.48 -14.50 -17.41
N TRP A 6 -5.54 -13.86 -18.11
CA TRP A 6 -5.31 -12.41 -17.98
C TRP A 6 -6.57 -11.60 -18.27
N VAL A 7 -7.22 -11.84 -19.40
CA VAL A 7 -8.44 -11.12 -19.78
C VAL A 7 -9.56 -11.33 -18.77
N LEU A 8 -9.81 -12.59 -18.36
CA LEU A 8 -10.84 -12.91 -17.37
C LEU A 8 -10.58 -12.22 -16.03
N THR A 9 -9.33 -12.22 -15.56
CA THR A 9 -8.96 -11.59 -14.30
C THR A 9 -9.07 -10.07 -14.37
N ILE A 10 -8.62 -9.43 -15.45
CA ILE A 10 -8.78 -7.98 -15.64
C ILE A 10 -10.27 -7.60 -15.68
N VAL A 11 -11.08 -8.35 -16.42
CA VAL A 11 -12.54 -8.13 -16.48
C VAL A 11 -13.16 -8.32 -15.09
N GLY A 12 -12.76 -9.34 -14.34
CA GLY A 12 -13.19 -9.56 -12.96
C GLY A 12 -12.82 -8.41 -12.03
N LEU A 13 -11.57 -7.94 -12.07
CA LEU A 13 -11.10 -6.79 -11.28
C LEU A 13 -11.86 -5.52 -11.65
N LEU A 14 -12.04 -5.24 -12.93
CA LEU A 14 -12.83 -4.09 -13.40
C LEU A 14 -14.30 -4.19 -12.96
N ALA A 15 -14.88 -5.40 -12.96
CA ALA A 15 -16.23 -5.62 -12.47
C ALA A 15 -16.34 -5.35 -10.95
N ILE A 16 -15.33 -5.75 -10.17
CA ILE A 16 -15.27 -5.44 -8.72
C ILE A 16 -15.14 -3.93 -8.51
N VAL A 17 -14.27 -3.24 -9.24
CA VAL A 17 -14.13 -1.77 -9.17
C VAL A 17 -15.42 -1.07 -9.59
N ALA A 18 -16.08 -1.53 -10.65
CA ALA A 18 -17.36 -0.99 -11.08
C ALA A 18 -18.48 -1.24 -10.06
N PHE A 19 -18.49 -2.41 -9.42
CA PHE A 19 -19.40 -2.70 -8.32
C PHE A 19 -19.16 -1.74 -7.14
N ASP A 20 -17.90 -1.52 -6.76
CA ASP A 20 -17.54 -0.59 -5.69
C ASP A 20 -17.98 0.85 -6.05
N LEU A 21 -17.82 1.29 -7.31
CA LEU A 21 -18.37 2.58 -7.81
C LEU A 21 -19.86 2.72 -7.59
N ILE A 22 -20.62 1.68 -7.95
CA ILE A 22 -22.08 1.70 -7.84
C ILE A 22 -22.49 1.76 -6.37
N VAL A 23 -21.83 0.98 -5.51
CA VAL A 23 -22.08 0.97 -4.06
C VAL A 23 -21.82 2.35 -3.45
N ILE A 24 -20.70 3.00 -3.82
CA ILE A 24 -20.35 4.34 -3.32
C ILE A 24 -21.34 5.39 -3.84
N ALA A 25 -21.64 5.38 -5.14
CA ALA A 25 -22.52 6.37 -5.76
C ALA A 25 -23.93 6.36 -5.17
N ARG A 26 -24.36 5.22 -4.59
CA ARG A 26 -25.66 5.06 -3.93
C ARG A 26 -25.60 5.29 -2.42
N ARG A 27 -24.42 5.55 -1.85
CA ARG A 27 -24.23 5.72 -0.41
C ARG A 27 -24.46 7.18 -0.01
N ASN A 28 -25.31 7.40 0.99
CA ASN A 28 -25.64 8.73 1.49
C ASN A 28 -25.45 8.88 3.01
N HIS A 29 -24.63 8.00 3.61
CA HIS A 29 -24.31 7.99 5.04
C HIS A 29 -22.81 7.80 5.23
N THR A 30 -22.28 8.24 6.36
CA THR A 30 -20.87 8.05 6.74
C THR A 30 -20.56 6.58 7.02
N VAL A 31 -19.34 6.15 6.70
CA VAL A 31 -18.92 4.76 6.92
C VAL A 31 -18.85 4.46 8.41
N THR A 32 -19.64 3.50 8.88
CA THR A 32 -19.51 2.99 10.26
C THR A 32 -18.41 1.93 10.38
N ILE A 33 -17.82 1.77 11.56
CA ILE A 33 -16.80 0.72 11.82
C ILE A 33 -17.33 -0.68 11.48
N LYS A 34 -18.61 -0.95 11.77
CA LYS A 34 -19.25 -2.24 11.45
C LYS A 34 -19.32 -2.48 9.94
N ASP A 35 -19.67 -1.45 9.17
CA ASP A 35 -19.69 -1.55 7.71
C ASP A 35 -18.30 -1.74 7.14
N ALA A 36 -17.34 -0.95 7.62
CA ALA A 36 -15.93 -1.06 7.22
C ALA A 36 -15.38 -2.47 7.48
N THR A 37 -15.67 -3.05 8.66
CA THR A 37 -15.25 -4.43 9.01
C THR A 37 -15.80 -5.46 8.04
N ARG A 38 -17.10 -5.38 7.72
CA ARG A 38 -17.74 -6.33 6.78
C ARG A 38 -17.12 -6.26 5.40
N TRP A 39 -16.84 -5.06 4.92
CA TRP A 39 -16.21 -4.85 3.61
C TRP A 39 -14.76 -5.32 3.59
N VAL A 40 -13.97 -5.07 4.65
CA VAL A 40 -12.61 -5.61 4.74
C VAL A 40 -12.64 -7.14 4.71
N LEU A 41 -13.49 -7.78 5.51
CA LEU A 41 -13.64 -9.24 5.49
C LEU A 41 -14.08 -9.77 4.12
N PHE A 42 -14.96 -9.05 3.43
CA PHE A 42 -15.37 -9.39 2.07
C PHE A 42 -14.19 -9.37 1.08
N TYR A 43 -13.39 -8.31 1.07
CA TYR A 43 -12.25 -8.20 0.15
C TYR A 43 -11.11 -9.17 0.50
N VAL A 44 -10.81 -9.37 1.79
CA VAL A 44 -9.86 -10.38 2.25
C VAL A 44 -10.35 -11.79 1.86
N GLY A 45 -11.65 -12.07 2.01
CA GLY A 45 -12.25 -13.32 1.59
C GLY A 45 -12.15 -13.53 0.08
N LEU A 46 -12.35 -12.48 -0.72
CA LEU A 46 -12.20 -12.54 -2.17
C LEU A 46 -10.75 -12.81 -2.59
N ALA A 47 -9.77 -12.18 -1.94
CA ALA A 47 -8.35 -12.48 -2.12
C ALA A 47 -8.04 -13.94 -1.74
N GLY A 48 -8.61 -14.44 -0.64
CA GLY A 48 -8.47 -15.83 -0.22
C GLY A 48 -9.07 -16.84 -1.21
N LEU A 49 -10.25 -16.53 -1.78
CA LEU A 49 -10.86 -17.33 -2.84
C LEU A 49 -10.02 -17.34 -4.11
N PHE A 50 -9.45 -16.20 -4.48
CA PHE A 50 -8.53 -16.11 -5.61
C PHE A 50 -7.25 -16.92 -5.37
N ALA A 51 -6.66 -16.83 -4.17
CA ALA A 51 -5.52 -17.65 -3.75
C ALA A 51 -5.83 -19.15 -3.85
N LEU A 52 -7.00 -19.58 -3.33
CA LEU A 52 -7.46 -20.97 -3.44
C LEU A 52 -7.59 -21.39 -4.91
N GLY A 53 -8.13 -20.52 -5.77
CA GLY A 53 -8.18 -20.74 -7.21
C GLY A 53 -6.78 -20.96 -7.81
N LEU A 54 -5.79 -20.17 -7.41
CA LEU A 54 -4.41 -20.37 -7.85
C LEU A 54 -3.83 -21.70 -7.34
N PHE A 55 -4.07 -22.09 -6.10
CA PHE A 55 -3.60 -23.38 -5.58
C PHE A 55 -4.22 -24.59 -6.29
N LEU A 56 -5.50 -24.49 -6.69
CA LEU A 56 -6.22 -25.60 -7.32
C LEU A 56 -5.98 -25.70 -8.82
N PHE A 57 -5.88 -24.56 -9.51
CA PHE A 57 -5.88 -24.50 -10.98
C PHE A 57 -4.53 -24.10 -11.59
N SER A 58 -3.58 -23.58 -10.80
CA SER A 58 -2.23 -23.25 -11.27
C SER A 58 -1.20 -24.20 -10.64
N PRO A 59 -0.55 -25.08 -11.42
CA PRO A 59 0.54 -25.91 -10.91
C PRO A 59 1.71 -25.04 -10.45
N GLY A 60 2.38 -25.43 -9.35
CA GLY A 60 3.62 -24.79 -8.88
C GLY A 60 3.43 -23.83 -7.70
N GLN A 61 4.20 -22.75 -7.68
CA GLN A 61 4.32 -21.83 -6.55
C GLN A 61 3.41 -20.59 -6.63
N SER A 62 2.59 -20.47 -7.68
CA SER A 62 1.75 -19.28 -7.91
C SER A 62 0.82 -18.93 -6.75
N GLY A 63 0.23 -19.93 -6.09
CA GLY A 63 -0.61 -19.71 -4.90
C GLY A 63 0.17 -19.14 -3.72
N SER A 64 1.35 -19.70 -3.42
CA SER A 64 2.23 -19.20 -2.36
C SER A 64 2.82 -17.82 -2.66
N GLU A 65 3.18 -17.58 -3.93
CA GLU A 65 3.65 -16.27 -4.40
C GLU A 65 2.56 -15.21 -4.28
N PHE A 66 1.32 -15.54 -4.66
CA PHE A 66 0.18 -14.64 -4.51
C PHE A 66 -0.07 -14.31 -3.04
N VAL A 67 -0.10 -15.31 -2.15
CA VAL A 67 -0.33 -15.07 -0.72
C VAL A 67 0.78 -14.22 -0.12
N ALA A 68 2.04 -14.52 -0.43
CA ALA A 68 3.19 -13.74 0.05
C ALA A 68 3.16 -12.31 -0.48
N GLY A 69 2.92 -12.13 -1.79
CA GLY A 69 2.77 -10.83 -2.42
C GLY A 69 1.59 -10.05 -1.83
N TYR A 70 0.43 -10.69 -1.69
CA TYR A 70 -0.79 -10.06 -1.15
C TYR A 70 -0.57 -9.57 0.29
N ILE A 71 -0.02 -10.41 1.17
CA ILE A 71 0.25 -10.02 2.56
C ILE A 71 1.25 -8.87 2.61
N THR A 72 2.33 -8.95 1.84
CA THR A 72 3.36 -7.90 1.79
C THR A 72 2.77 -6.58 1.30
N GLU A 73 2.02 -6.61 0.20
CA GLU A 73 1.38 -5.43 -0.37
C GLU A 73 0.28 -4.88 0.53
N TYR A 74 -0.50 -5.73 1.19
CA TYR A 74 -1.54 -5.31 2.12
C TYR A 74 -0.94 -4.60 3.32
N SER A 75 0.15 -5.13 3.88
CA SER A 75 0.88 -4.50 5.00
C SER A 75 1.52 -3.18 4.62
N LEU A 76 2.18 -3.11 3.46
CA LEU A 76 2.74 -1.85 2.93
C LEU A 76 1.62 -0.85 2.58
N SER A 77 0.44 -1.31 2.17
CA SER A 77 -0.68 -0.42 1.87
C SER A 77 -1.27 0.21 3.15
N VAL A 78 -1.20 -0.45 4.31
CA VAL A 78 -1.60 0.15 5.60
C VAL A 78 -0.70 1.33 5.98
N ASP A 79 0.58 1.26 5.64
CA ASP A 79 1.51 2.39 5.79
C ASP A 79 1.09 3.57 4.90
N ASN A 80 0.76 3.28 3.64
CA ASN A 80 0.29 4.29 2.69
C ASN A 80 -0.96 5.04 3.20
N LEU A 81 -1.79 4.36 4.01
CA LEU A 81 -2.97 4.95 4.64
C LEU A 81 -2.62 6.05 5.65
N PHE A 82 -1.50 5.95 6.35
CA PHE A 82 -1.06 6.97 7.30
C PHE A 82 -0.84 8.30 6.60
N VAL A 83 -0.08 8.26 5.50
CA VAL A 83 0.12 9.45 4.66
C VAL A 83 -1.18 9.97 4.06
N PHE A 84 -2.14 9.10 3.72
CA PHE A 84 -3.45 9.57 3.25
C PHE A 84 -4.21 10.32 4.35
N VAL A 85 -4.20 9.81 5.58
CA VAL A 85 -4.79 10.48 6.76
C VAL A 85 -4.16 11.85 6.95
N ILE A 86 -2.83 11.94 6.93
CA ILE A 86 -2.13 13.22 7.17
C ILE A 86 -2.40 14.21 6.04
N ILE A 87 -2.38 13.77 4.78
CA ILE A 87 -2.74 14.64 3.65
C ILE A 87 -4.17 15.15 3.85
N MET A 88 -5.14 14.28 4.13
CA MET A 88 -6.53 14.71 4.33
C MET A 88 -6.70 15.66 5.53
N ALA A 89 -5.98 15.41 6.64
CA ALA A 89 -5.98 16.26 7.81
C ALA A 89 -5.36 17.65 7.50
N ARG A 90 -4.21 17.67 6.83
CA ARG A 90 -3.51 18.91 6.45
C ARG A 90 -4.33 19.79 5.52
N PHE A 91 -5.08 19.18 4.60
CA PHE A 91 -5.96 19.90 3.70
C PHE A 91 -7.37 20.13 4.27
N ALA A 92 -7.62 19.75 5.53
CA ALA A 92 -8.91 19.87 6.20
C ALA A 92 -10.08 19.33 5.35
N VAL A 93 -9.91 18.14 4.76
CA VAL A 93 -10.88 17.56 3.83
C VAL A 93 -12.19 17.24 4.57
N PRO A 94 -13.35 17.75 4.11
CA PRO A 94 -14.63 17.45 4.72
C PRO A 94 -14.91 15.94 4.74
N SER A 95 -15.49 15.43 5.84
CA SER A 95 -15.76 14.01 6.04
C SER A 95 -16.58 13.37 4.92
N LEU A 96 -17.55 14.11 4.36
CA LEU A 96 -18.39 13.68 3.23
C LEU A 96 -17.60 13.50 1.92
N ALA A 97 -16.44 14.15 1.79
CA ALA A 97 -15.60 14.07 0.60
C ALA A 97 -14.45 13.04 0.73
N GLN A 98 -14.12 12.61 1.96
CA GLN A 98 -13.01 11.67 2.21
C GLN A 98 -13.19 10.34 1.48
N ASP A 99 -14.40 9.78 1.50
CA ASP A 99 -14.74 8.55 0.77
C ASP A 99 -14.42 8.65 -0.73
N LYS A 100 -14.81 9.77 -1.34
CA LYS A 100 -14.60 10.02 -2.77
C LYS A 100 -13.12 10.23 -3.09
N VAL A 101 -12.42 10.99 -2.26
CA VAL A 101 -10.97 11.24 -2.41
C VAL A 101 -10.19 9.93 -2.33
N LEU A 102 -10.45 9.12 -1.30
CA LEU A 102 -9.83 7.81 -1.13
C LEU A 102 -10.10 6.88 -2.31
N TYR A 103 -11.34 6.81 -2.76
CA TYR A 103 -11.71 5.98 -3.89
C TYR A 103 -10.97 6.38 -5.18
N ILE A 104 -11.01 7.67 -5.54
CA ILE A 104 -10.31 8.16 -6.74
C ILE A 104 -8.81 7.94 -6.59
N GLY A 105 -8.26 8.18 -5.40
CA GLY A 105 -6.89 7.88 -5.04
C GLY A 105 -6.55 6.42 -5.34
N ILE A 106 -7.31 5.45 -4.81
CA ILE A 106 -7.10 4.01 -5.01
C ILE A 106 -7.15 3.63 -6.49
N VAL A 107 -8.11 4.15 -7.25
CA VAL A 107 -8.21 3.85 -8.70
C VAL A 107 -7.00 4.37 -9.45
N VAL A 108 -6.61 5.63 -9.22
CA VAL A 108 -5.43 6.23 -9.83
C VAL A 108 -4.18 5.46 -9.42
N SER A 109 -4.05 5.13 -8.14
CA SER A 109 -2.97 4.32 -7.58
C SER A 109 -2.88 2.97 -8.27
N MET A 110 -3.98 2.23 -8.41
CA MET A 110 -4.01 0.92 -9.04
C MET A 110 -3.59 0.99 -10.51
N LEU A 111 -4.01 2.04 -11.25
CA LEU A 111 -3.58 2.27 -12.63
C LEU A 111 -2.08 2.58 -12.73
N LEU A 112 -1.58 3.49 -11.90
CA LEU A 112 -0.16 3.85 -11.86
C LEU A 112 0.70 2.65 -11.46
N ARG A 113 0.24 1.85 -10.49
CA ARG A 113 0.92 0.62 -10.06
C ARG A 113 0.96 -0.40 -11.18
N ALA A 114 -0.15 -0.60 -11.89
CA ALA A 114 -0.17 -1.48 -13.06
C ALA A 114 0.87 -1.05 -14.11
N ILE A 115 0.99 0.26 -14.38
CA ILE A 115 2.01 0.79 -15.30
C ILE A 115 3.43 0.48 -14.78
N PHE A 116 3.73 0.78 -13.51
CA PHE A 116 5.05 0.52 -12.94
C PHE A 116 5.37 -0.97 -12.83
N ILE A 117 4.40 -1.82 -12.55
CA ILE A 117 4.57 -3.28 -12.51
C ILE A 117 4.91 -3.80 -13.90
N LEU A 118 4.16 -3.37 -14.93
CA LEU A 118 4.45 -3.78 -16.31
C LEU A 118 5.82 -3.26 -16.77
N ALA A 119 6.16 -2.02 -16.44
CA ALA A 119 7.47 -1.45 -16.73
C ALA A 119 8.61 -2.16 -15.97
N GLY A 120 8.40 -2.47 -14.69
CA GLY A 120 9.35 -3.18 -13.84
C GLY A 120 9.56 -4.63 -14.31
N ALA A 121 8.48 -5.33 -14.68
CA ALA A 121 8.56 -6.66 -15.26
C ALA A 121 9.35 -6.64 -16.58
N ALA A 122 9.11 -5.65 -17.44
CA ALA A 122 9.88 -5.48 -18.67
C ALA A 122 11.37 -5.20 -18.37
N ALA A 123 11.67 -4.34 -17.39
CA ALA A 123 13.03 -4.03 -16.97
C ALA A 123 13.78 -5.26 -16.43
N ILE A 124 13.15 -6.02 -15.53
CA ILE A 124 13.72 -7.26 -14.95
C ILE A 124 13.96 -8.30 -16.05
N SER A 125 13.00 -8.47 -16.98
CA SER A 125 13.14 -9.40 -18.09
C SER A 125 14.30 -9.05 -19.04
N ALA A 126 14.66 -7.77 -19.11
CA ALA A 126 15.76 -7.29 -19.95
C ALA A 126 17.12 -7.41 -19.27
N ALA A 127 17.19 -7.41 -17.94
CA ALA A 127 18.45 -7.29 -17.21
C ALA A 127 18.38 -7.79 -15.76
N SER A 128 19.17 -8.83 -15.45
CA SER A 128 19.34 -9.34 -14.07
C SER A 128 19.97 -8.33 -13.12
N TRP A 129 20.76 -7.37 -13.62
CA TRP A 129 21.40 -6.35 -12.78
C TRP A 129 20.40 -5.36 -12.14
N VAL A 130 19.15 -5.31 -12.64
CA VAL A 130 18.07 -4.51 -12.04
C VAL A 130 17.80 -4.94 -10.60
N PHE A 131 17.99 -6.22 -10.27
CA PHE A 131 17.84 -6.70 -8.90
C PHE A 131 18.88 -6.10 -7.94
N TYR A 132 20.08 -5.72 -8.39
CA TYR A 132 21.03 -4.99 -7.54
C TYR A 132 20.50 -3.60 -7.19
N ILE A 133 19.92 -2.88 -8.15
CA ILE A 133 19.34 -1.54 -7.88
C ILE A 133 18.20 -1.68 -6.89
N PHE A 134 17.27 -2.60 -7.17
CA PHE A 134 16.09 -2.83 -6.34
C PHE A 134 16.47 -3.28 -4.93
N GLY A 135 17.42 -4.20 -4.81
CA GLY A 135 17.92 -4.64 -3.51
C GLY A 135 18.62 -3.53 -2.72
N ALA A 136 19.51 -2.77 -3.36
CA ALA A 136 20.19 -1.65 -2.72
C ALA A 136 19.20 -0.54 -2.30
N PHE A 137 18.21 -0.24 -3.14
CA PHE A 137 17.17 0.73 -2.83
C PHE A 137 16.32 0.28 -1.64
N LEU A 138 15.90 -0.98 -1.58
CA LEU A 138 15.15 -1.52 -0.45
C LEU A 138 15.94 -1.49 0.87
N VAL A 139 17.23 -1.84 0.83
CA VAL A 139 18.09 -1.75 2.02
C VAL A 139 18.23 -0.30 2.47
N TYR A 140 18.40 0.63 1.53
CA TYR A 140 18.44 2.05 1.82
C TYR A 140 17.14 2.54 2.48
N THR A 141 15.97 2.24 1.89
CA THR A 141 14.67 2.61 2.47
C THR A 141 14.48 1.98 3.85
N ALA A 142 14.84 0.71 4.02
CA ALA A 142 14.74 0.02 5.31
C ALA A 142 15.56 0.70 6.40
N VAL A 143 16.82 1.04 6.12
CA VAL A 143 17.69 1.75 7.06
C VAL A 143 17.12 3.13 7.36
N ARG A 144 16.68 3.86 6.34
CA ARG A 144 16.06 5.17 6.51
C ARG A 144 14.82 5.11 7.40
N LEU A 145 13.90 4.18 7.12
CA LEU A 145 12.67 3.96 7.88
C LEU A 145 12.95 3.52 9.34
N ALA A 146 14.02 2.77 9.58
CA ALA A 146 14.44 2.38 10.92
C ALA A 146 15.07 3.55 11.72
N LEU A 147 15.71 4.50 11.03
CA LEU A 147 16.39 5.65 11.65
C LEU A 147 15.46 6.85 11.86
N GLU A 148 14.49 7.08 10.97
CA GLU A 148 13.54 8.21 11.01
C GLU A 148 12.36 8.00 12.00
N GLY A 149 12.50 7.10 12.98
CA GLY A 149 11.41 6.59 13.83
C GLY A 149 10.40 7.63 14.34
N GLU A 150 9.11 7.38 14.03
CA GLU A 150 7.84 8.05 14.43
C GLU A 150 7.75 9.59 14.47
N ASN A 151 8.85 10.33 14.39
CA ASN A 151 8.90 11.77 14.65
C ASN A 151 9.26 12.63 13.44
N ASP A 152 9.56 12.04 12.28
CA ASP A 152 9.89 12.80 11.06
C ASP A 152 8.95 12.52 9.88
N GLU A 153 7.88 11.76 10.12
CA GLU A 153 6.79 11.68 9.16
C GLU A 153 5.89 12.90 9.34
N THR A 154 6.24 13.99 8.66
CA THR A 154 5.32 14.79 7.84
C THR A 154 5.75 16.23 7.65
N ASP A 155 7.01 16.46 7.32
CA ASP A 155 7.25 17.52 6.35
C ASP A 155 7.01 16.95 4.96
N PHE A 156 5.72 16.73 4.64
CA PHE A 156 5.27 16.49 3.27
C PHE A 156 5.63 17.78 2.54
N GLN A 157 6.88 17.89 2.09
CA GLN A 157 7.40 19.09 1.49
C GLN A 157 6.43 19.45 0.38
N GLU A 158 5.98 20.70 0.41
CA GLU A 158 5.04 21.23 -0.56
C GLU A 158 5.66 21.05 -1.96
N ASN A 159 5.33 19.91 -2.57
CA ASN A 159 6.10 19.36 -3.67
C ASN A 159 6.05 20.39 -4.78
N ALA A 160 7.16 20.59 -5.51
CA ALA A 160 7.17 21.50 -6.66
C ALA A 160 6.01 21.23 -7.63
N VAL A 161 5.56 19.97 -7.66
CA VAL A 161 4.37 19.49 -8.36
C VAL A 161 3.06 20.10 -7.82
N LEU A 162 2.83 20.16 -6.50
CA LEU A 162 1.64 20.80 -5.92
C LEU A 162 1.63 22.31 -6.19
N ARG A 163 2.79 22.96 -6.10
CA ARG A 163 2.95 24.38 -6.48
C ARG A 163 2.69 24.58 -7.98
N GLY A 164 3.12 23.64 -8.82
CA GLY A 164 2.83 23.62 -10.26
C GLY A 164 1.34 23.48 -10.57
N ILE A 165 0.66 22.52 -9.92
CA ILE A 165 -0.78 22.30 -10.09
C ILE A 165 -1.57 23.56 -9.69
N ARG A 166 -1.22 24.20 -8.56
CA ARG A 166 -1.84 25.45 -8.13
C ARG A 166 -1.65 26.62 -9.10
N ARG A 167 -0.56 26.60 -9.88
CA ARG A 167 -0.25 27.66 -10.85
C ARG A 167 -0.99 27.49 -12.18
N ILE A 168 -1.37 26.26 -12.51
CA ILE A 168 -1.99 25.91 -13.80
C ILE A 168 -3.51 25.82 -13.70
N LEU A 169 -4.05 25.33 -12.56
CA LEU A 169 -5.48 25.12 -12.39
C LEU A 169 -6.16 26.32 -11.71
N PRO A 170 -7.32 26.78 -12.23
CA PRO A 170 -8.11 27.82 -11.59
C PRO A 170 -8.84 27.23 -10.37
N LEU A 171 -8.31 27.48 -9.17
CA LEU A 171 -8.76 26.87 -7.92
C LEU A 171 -9.77 27.74 -7.18
N SER A 172 -10.79 27.11 -6.58
CA SER A 172 -11.61 27.76 -5.55
C SER A 172 -10.91 27.75 -4.20
N HIS A 173 -11.20 28.73 -3.35
CA HIS A 173 -10.71 28.77 -1.97
C HIS A 173 -11.43 27.75 -1.07
N ASP A 174 -12.74 27.58 -1.29
CA ASP A 174 -13.58 26.73 -0.46
C ASP A 174 -13.92 25.38 -1.11
N TYR A 175 -14.25 24.42 -0.25
CA TYR A 175 -14.87 23.15 -0.64
C TYR A 175 -16.35 23.34 -0.99
N ASP A 176 -16.81 22.69 -2.06
CA ASP A 176 -18.23 22.61 -2.45
C ASP A 176 -18.71 21.16 -2.26
N GLY A 177 -18.86 20.77 -0.99
CA GLY A 177 -19.21 19.40 -0.60
C GLY A 177 -18.19 18.39 -1.12
N ASP A 178 -18.66 17.42 -1.90
CA ASP A 178 -17.87 16.35 -2.52
C ASP A 178 -17.57 16.61 -4.01
N LYS A 179 -17.84 17.81 -4.54
CA LYS A 179 -17.67 18.12 -5.96
C LYS A 179 -16.21 18.43 -6.28
N LEU A 180 -15.71 17.85 -7.38
CA LEU A 180 -14.35 18.11 -7.90
C LEU A 180 -14.22 19.44 -8.65
N THR A 181 -15.32 19.95 -9.19
CA THR A 181 -15.37 21.25 -9.85
C THR A 181 -16.57 22.03 -9.36
N THR A 182 -16.39 23.31 -9.11
CA THR A 182 -17.44 24.24 -8.74
C THR A 182 -17.54 25.37 -9.77
N ARG A 183 -18.55 26.22 -9.65
CA ARG A 183 -18.74 27.38 -10.52
C ARG A 183 -18.92 28.62 -9.65
N ILE A 184 -17.94 29.51 -9.69
CA ILE A 184 -17.95 30.80 -8.98
C ILE A 184 -17.87 31.89 -10.04
N ASP A 185 -18.76 32.89 -9.96
CA ASP A 185 -18.84 34.02 -10.90
C ASP A 185 -18.89 33.60 -12.38
N GLY A 186 -19.66 32.56 -12.68
CA GLY A 186 -19.85 32.04 -14.04
C GLY A 186 -18.67 31.25 -14.60
N ARG A 187 -17.51 31.22 -13.93
CA ARG A 187 -16.31 30.47 -14.32
C ARG A 187 -16.25 29.11 -13.62
N ARG A 188 -15.84 28.08 -14.35
CA ARG A 188 -15.63 26.74 -13.78
C ARG A 188 -14.28 26.70 -13.08
N LEU A 189 -14.30 26.43 -11.78
CA LEU A 189 -13.11 26.31 -10.94
C LEU A 189 -12.98 24.86 -10.47
N VAL A 190 -11.75 24.49 -10.15
CA VAL A 190 -11.41 23.20 -9.55
C VAL A 190 -11.43 23.37 -8.03
N THR A 191 -12.04 22.42 -7.30
CA THR A 191 -12.05 22.49 -5.84
C THR A 191 -10.72 22.00 -5.25
N PRO A 192 -10.38 22.34 -3.99
CA PRO A 192 -9.17 21.84 -3.35
C PRO A 192 -9.07 20.30 -3.31
N LEU A 193 -10.19 19.58 -3.46
CA LEU A 193 -10.22 18.11 -3.54
C LEU A 193 -9.32 17.54 -4.64
N VAL A 194 -9.19 18.22 -5.78
CA VAL A 194 -8.32 17.74 -6.88
C VAL A 194 -6.85 17.81 -6.49
N ILE A 195 -6.45 18.83 -5.72
CA ILE A 195 -5.09 18.92 -5.18
C ILE A 195 -4.83 17.76 -4.22
N VAL A 196 -5.81 17.46 -3.35
CA VAL A 196 -5.71 16.36 -2.39
C VAL A 196 -5.58 15.02 -3.12
N ILE A 197 -6.42 14.76 -4.12
CA ILE A 197 -6.35 13.55 -4.95
C ILE A 197 -4.99 13.44 -5.64
N ALA A 198 -4.47 14.54 -6.19
CA ALA A 198 -3.14 14.56 -6.81
C ALA A 198 -2.02 14.33 -5.79
N ALA A 199 -2.13 14.88 -4.58
CA ALA A 199 -1.18 14.65 -3.49
C ALA A 199 -1.14 13.17 -3.07
N ILE A 200 -2.31 12.55 -2.91
CA ILE A 200 -2.46 11.12 -2.62
C ILE A 200 -1.87 10.27 -3.76
N GLY A 201 -2.19 10.61 -5.02
CA GLY A 201 -1.61 9.92 -6.17
C GLY A 201 -0.09 10.02 -6.22
N MET A 202 0.47 11.19 -5.91
CA MET A 202 1.93 11.39 -5.84
C MET A 202 2.56 10.60 -4.68
N ALA A 203 1.95 10.63 -3.49
CA ALA A 203 2.39 9.81 -2.36
C ALA A 203 2.45 8.34 -2.76
N ASN A 204 1.40 7.86 -3.44
CA ASN A 204 1.36 6.48 -3.92
C ASN A 204 2.44 6.14 -4.95
N VAL A 205 2.81 7.07 -5.83
CA VAL A 205 3.95 6.88 -6.75
C VAL A 205 5.24 6.70 -5.96
N ILE A 206 5.46 7.53 -4.93
CA ILE A 206 6.64 7.43 -4.06
C ILE A 206 6.64 6.07 -3.36
N PHE A 207 5.51 5.64 -2.79
CA PHE A 207 5.37 4.32 -2.15
C PHE A 207 5.50 3.14 -3.11
N ALA A 208 5.14 3.33 -4.39
CA ALA A 208 5.34 2.32 -5.42
C ALA A 208 6.84 2.04 -5.64
N LEU A 209 7.72 3.00 -5.37
CA LEU A 209 9.16 2.81 -5.50
C LEU A 209 9.70 1.79 -4.50
N ASP A 210 9.15 1.72 -3.28
CA ASP A 210 9.57 0.74 -2.27
C ASP A 210 8.85 -0.59 -2.45
N SER A 211 7.54 -0.55 -2.68
CA SER A 211 6.70 -1.75 -2.74
C SER A 211 6.90 -2.61 -3.99
N ILE A 212 7.23 -2.02 -5.15
CA ILE A 212 7.39 -2.77 -6.40
C ILE A 212 8.66 -3.64 -6.40
N PRO A 213 9.85 -3.12 -6.05
CA PRO A 213 11.02 -3.95 -5.79
C PRO A 213 10.71 -5.10 -4.84
N ALA A 214 10.01 -4.80 -3.74
CA ALA A 214 9.72 -5.79 -2.70
C ALA A 214 8.90 -6.98 -3.23
N ILE A 215 7.82 -6.72 -3.97
CA ILE A 215 7.00 -7.81 -4.53
C ILE A 215 7.73 -8.57 -5.65
N PHE A 216 8.55 -7.90 -6.46
CA PHE A 216 9.40 -8.57 -7.45
C PHE A 216 10.49 -9.46 -6.81
N GLY A 217 10.85 -9.22 -5.56
CA GLY A 217 11.68 -10.13 -4.77
C GLY A 217 10.97 -11.36 -4.25
N LEU A 218 9.65 -11.44 -4.35
CA LEU A 218 8.86 -12.62 -4.01
C LEU A 218 8.49 -13.43 -5.25
N THR A 219 8.15 -12.76 -6.34
CA THR A 219 7.78 -13.39 -7.61
C THR A 219 8.13 -12.50 -8.79
N GLN A 220 8.59 -13.13 -9.87
CA GLN A 220 8.83 -12.46 -11.15
C GLN A 220 7.62 -12.54 -12.10
N ASP A 221 6.55 -13.26 -11.71
CA ASP A 221 5.34 -13.35 -12.52
C ASP A 221 4.51 -12.07 -12.38
N ALA A 222 4.58 -11.21 -13.38
CA ALA A 222 3.82 -9.96 -13.47
C ALA A 222 2.30 -10.14 -13.26
N TYR A 223 1.75 -11.31 -13.59
CA TYR A 223 0.35 -11.63 -13.31
C TYR A 223 0.08 -11.70 -11.81
N ILE A 224 0.94 -12.41 -11.08
CA ILE A 224 0.83 -12.57 -9.63
C ILE A 224 1.07 -11.23 -8.94
N VAL A 225 2.09 -10.48 -9.38
CA VAL A 225 2.37 -9.13 -8.87
C VAL A 225 1.15 -8.22 -9.03
N LEU A 226 0.59 -8.13 -10.24
CA LEU A 226 -0.55 -7.26 -10.52
C LEU A 226 -1.79 -7.65 -9.70
N THR A 227 -2.10 -8.94 -9.64
CA THR A 227 -3.29 -9.42 -8.95
C THR A 227 -3.18 -9.27 -7.43
N ALA A 228 -2.06 -9.65 -6.83
CA ALA A 228 -1.79 -9.45 -5.40
C ALA A 228 -1.94 -7.98 -5.00
N ASN A 229 -1.37 -7.09 -5.80
CA ASN A 229 -1.42 -5.66 -5.60
C ASN A 229 -2.85 -5.09 -5.72
N ALA A 230 -3.59 -5.49 -6.76
CA ALA A 230 -4.97 -5.08 -6.94
C ALA A 230 -5.87 -5.52 -5.77
N PHE A 231 -5.78 -6.80 -5.36
CA PHE A 231 -6.55 -7.31 -4.22
C PHE A 231 -6.17 -6.63 -2.91
N ALA A 232 -4.89 -6.33 -2.69
CA ALA A 232 -4.43 -5.62 -1.50
C ALA A 232 -5.01 -4.19 -1.41
N LEU A 233 -5.13 -3.49 -2.54
CA LEU A 233 -5.65 -2.11 -2.59
C LEU A 233 -7.18 -2.03 -2.44
N MET A 234 -7.93 -3.05 -2.86
CA MET A 234 -9.41 -3.01 -2.87
C MET A 234 -10.05 -2.87 -1.47
N GLY A 235 -9.39 -3.33 -0.40
CA GLY A 235 -9.86 -3.19 0.98
C GLY A 235 -9.44 -1.90 1.69
N LEU A 236 -8.58 -1.08 1.05
CA LEU A 236 -7.86 0.00 1.71
C LEU A 236 -8.76 1.15 2.18
N ARG A 237 -9.80 1.49 1.41
CA ARG A 237 -10.75 2.53 1.81
C ARG A 237 -11.41 2.18 3.14
N GLN A 238 -11.82 0.93 3.32
CA GLN A 238 -12.53 0.51 4.52
C GLN A 238 -11.59 0.40 5.71
N LEU A 239 -10.33 0.03 5.46
CA LEU A 239 -9.27 0.16 6.45
C LEU A 239 -9.20 1.60 6.95
N TYR A 240 -9.14 2.64 6.10
CA TYR A 240 -9.14 4.05 6.56
C TYR A 240 -10.19 4.35 7.64
N PHE A 241 -11.44 3.96 7.43
CA PHE A 241 -12.54 4.22 8.36
C PHE A 241 -12.56 3.32 9.59
N LEU A 242 -12.02 2.11 9.48
CA LEU A 242 -11.75 1.24 10.63
C LEU A 242 -10.68 1.82 11.53
N ILE A 243 -9.74 2.53 10.92
CA ILE A 243 -8.42 2.81 11.46
C ILE A 243 -8.35 4.15 12.22
N GLY A 244 -9.37 5.02 12.14
CA GLY A 244 -9.48 6.34 12.80
C GLY A 244 -9.53 6.35 14.34
N GLY A 245 -8.66 5.57 14.97
CA GLY A 245 -8.52 5.30 16.40
C GLY A 245 -7.70 4.02 16.69
N LEU A 246 -7.43 3.20 15.67
CA LEU A 246 -6.52 2.04 15.75
C LEU A 246 -5.08 2.38 15.34
N LEU A 247 -4.83 3.40 14.51
CA LEU A 247 -3.44 3.80 14.14
C LEU A 247 -2.60 4.16 15.35
N GLU A 248 -3.18 4.93 16.27
CA GLU A 248 -2.53 5.29 17.54
C GLU A 248 -2.14 4.06 18.38
N ARG A 249 -2.65 2.86 18.03
CA ARG A 249 -2.35 1.60 18.70
C ARG A 249 -1.31 0.75 17.98
N ILE A 250 -0.95 1.04 16.72
CA ILE A 250 0.02 0.27 15.93
C ILE A 250 1.36 1.02 15.83
N ILE A 251 1.98 1.21 16.99
CA ILE A 251 3.19 2.02 17.23
C ILE A 251 4.44 1.44 16.53
N TYR A 252 4.47 0.14 16.25
CA TYR A 252 5.65 -0.52 15.67
C TYR A 252 5.48 -0.92 14.20
N LEU A 253 4.57 -0.29 13.47
CA LEU A 253 4.36 -0.61 12.05
C LEU A 253 5.61 -0.31 11.21
N ASN A 254 6.18 0.89 11.33
CA ASN A 254 7.37 1.32 10.58
C ASN A 254 8.58 0.44 10.89
N VAL A 255 8.69 -0.05 12.12
CA VAL A 255 9.72 -1.02 12.53
C VAL A 255 9.50 -2.38 11.86
N GLY A 256 8.26 -2.86 11.79
CA GLY A 256 7.96 -4.12 11.10
C GLY A 256 8.25 -4.04 9.60
N LEU A 257 7.88 -2.92 8.98
CA LEU A 257 8.11 -2.68 7.55
C LEU A 257 9.59 -2.55 7.24
N SER A 258 10.38 -1.81 8.04
CA SER A 258 11.82 -1.69 7.81
C SER A 258 12.52 -3.05 7.86
N VAL A 259 12.15 -3.92 8.80
CA VAL A 259 12.68 -5.29 8.88
C VAL A 259 12.31 -6.12 7.65
N ILE A 260 11.06 -6.03 7.18
CA ILE A 260 10.60 -6.72 5.96
C ILE A 260 11.34 -6.21 4.72
N LEU A 261 11.45 -4.89 4.55
CA LEU A 261 12.14 -4.27 3.41
C LEU A 261 13.64 -4.61 3.41
N ALA A 262 14.31 -4.58 4.57
CA ALA A 262 15.71 -4.98 4.68
C ALA A 262 15.91 -6.44 4.25
N PHE A 263 15.05 -7.33 4.74
CA PHE A 263 15.10 -8.75 4.39
C PHE A 263 14.90 -8.97 2.88
N ILE A 264 13.87 -8.36 2.29
CA ILE A 264 13.61 -8.51 0.85
C ILE A 264 14.73 -7.86 0.04
N GLY A 265 15.27 -6.71 0.47
CA GLY A 265 16.39 -6.05 -0.19
C GLY A 265 17.65 -6.91 -0.24
N ILE A 266 18.01 -7.54 0.89
CA ILE A 266 19.12 -8.50 0.97
C ILE A 266 18.85 -9.69 0.05
N LYS A 267 17.63 -10.25 0.08
CA LYS A 267 17.24 -11.35 -0.80
C LYS A 267 17.43 -11.00 -2.27
N LEU A 268 17.03 -9.81 -2.69
CA LEU A 268 17.19 -9.35 -4.07
C LEU A 268 18.66 -9.25 -4.49
N ILE A 269 19.54 -8.78 -3.59
CA ILE A 269 20.98 -8.73 -3.86
C ILE A 269 21.54 -10.15 -4.03
N ILE A 270 21.13 -11.09 -3.18
CA ILE A 270 21.53 -12.50 -3.27
C ILE A 270 21.08 -13.11 -4.61
N GLU A 271 19.83 -12.89 -5.00
CA GLU A 271 19.29 -13.36 -6.29
C GLU A 271 20.06 -12.77 -7.47
N ALA A 272 20.45 -11.49 -7.39
CA ALA A 272 21.25 -10.83 -8.40
C ALA A 272 22.68 -11.42 -8.49
N LEU A 273 23.25 -11.84 -7.36
CA LEU A 273 24.56 -12.50 -7.31
C LEU A 273 24.51 -13.89 -7.95
N HIS A 274 23.49 -14.70 -7.63
CA HIS A 274 23.23 -15.97 -8.31
C HIS A 274 23.06 -15.77 -9.83
N GLY A 275 22.31 -14.73 -10.24
CA GLY A 275 22.15 -14.36 -11.65
C GLY A 275 23.44 -13.91 -12.36
N SER A 276 24.47 -13.49 -11.60
CA SER A 276 25.80 -13.17 -12.11
C SER A 276 26.78 -14.37 -12.04
N HIS A 277 26.29 -15.58 -11.76
CA HIS A 277 27.10 -16.78 -11.49
C HIS A 277 28.06 -16.64 -10.31
N ILE A 278 27.71 -15.80 -9.34
CA ILE A 278 28.42 -15.64 -8.08
C ILE A 278 27.61 -16.41 -7.04
N ASP A 279 27.92 -17.70 -6.89
CA ASP A 279 27.30 -18.58 -5.89
C ASP A 279 28.06 -18.56 -4.56
N ASP A 280 29.30 -18.07 -4.60
CA ASP A 280 30.24 -18.01 -3.47
C ASP A 280 30.86 -16.62 -3.32
N ILE A 281 30.81 -16.07 -2.11
CA ILE A 281 31.63 -14.92 -1.73
C ILE A 281 32.77 -15.44 -0.84
N GLY A 282 33.88 -15.80 -1.46
CA GLY A 282 35.02 -16.39 -0.75
C GLY A 282 34.72 -17.82 -0.27
N ALA A 283 34.52 -18.00 1.04
CA ALA A 283 34.20 -19.30 1.65
C ALA A 283 32.72 -19.46 2.05
N ILE A 284 31.87 -18.47 1.74
CA ILE A 284 30.46 -18.43 2.12
C ILE A 284 29.60 -18.71 0.87
N HIS A 285 28.92 -19.86 0.87
CA HIS A 285 27.88 -20.19 -0.11
C HIS A 285 26.66 -19.29 0.10
N LEU A 286 26.23 -18.59 -0.95
CA LEU A 286 25.05 -17.72 -0.91
C LEU A 286 23.77 -18.55 -0.79
N PRO A 287 22.95 -18.37 0.25
CA PRO A 287 21.78 -19.20 0.48
C PRO A 287 20.66 -18.88 -0.52
N HIS A 288 19.99 -19.91 -1.05
CA HIS A 288 18.75 -19.72 -1.79
C HIS A 288 17.58 -19.47 -0.83
N ILE A 289 17.04 -18.25 -0.86
CA ILE A 289 15.92 -17.85 -0.02
C ILE A 289 14.60 -18.16 -0.76
N GLY A 290 13.99 -19.29 -0.43
CA GLY A 290 12.70 -19.69 -0.99
C GLY A 290 11.54 -18.76 -0.64
N ILE A 291 10.42 -18.93 -1.35
CA ILE A 291 9.18 -18.20 -1.09
C ILE A 291 8.61 -18.54 0.29
N LEU A 292 8.69 -19.80 0.72
CA LEU A 292 8.19 -20.22 2.04
C LEU A 292 8.96 -19.59 3.20
N THR A 293 10.29 -19.48 3.11
CA THR A 293 11.09 -18.81 4.15
C THR A 293 10.80 -17.31 4.15
N SER A 294 10.63 -16.71 2.96
CA SER A 294 10.22 -15.31 2.82
C SER A 294 8.84 -15.05 3.45
N LEU A 295 7.86 -15.88 3.13
CA LEU A 295 6.49 -15.80 3.66
C LEU A 295 6.49 -15.98 5.18
N GLY A 296 7.20 -16.99 5.69
CA GLY A 296 7.33 -17.24 7.12
C GLY A 296 7.95 -16.06 7.85
N PHE A 297 8.99 -15.45 7.28
CA PHE A 297 9.61 -14.24 7.81
C PHE A 297 8.65 -13.04 7.81
N ILE A 298 7.97 -12.77 6.71
CA ILE A 298 7.01 -11.66 6.58
C ILE A 298 5.87 -11.82 7.60
N VAL A 299 5.21 -12.98 7.61
CA VAL A 299 4.11 -13.26 8.53
C VAL A 299 4.57 -13.22 9.99
N GLY A 300 5.75 -13.78 10.28
CA GLY A 300 6.35 -13.75 11.61
C GLY A 300 6.62 -12.34 12.09
N THR A 301 7.25 -11.50 11.25
CA THR A 301 7.54 -10.10 11.57
C THR A 301 6.25 -9.31 11.80
N LEU A 302 5.26 -9.42 10.91
CA LEU A 302 3.96 -8.76 11.06
C LEU A 302 3.22 -9.19 12.32
N PHE A 303 3.26 -10.48 12.65
CA PHE A 303 2.66 -11.00 13.87
C PHE A 303 3.33 -10.40 15.11
N VAL A 304 4.66 -10.42 15.16
CA VAL A 304 5.44 -9.87 16.28
C VAL A 304 5.18 -8.37 16.44
N THR A 305 5.21 -7.59 15.35
CA THR A 305 5.02 -6.14 15.42
C THR A 305 3.60 -5.76 15.81
N THR A 306 2.60 -6.48 15.29
CA THR A 306 1.19 -6.27 15.65
C THR A 306 0.96 -6.56 17.13
N VAL A 307 1.42 -7.72 17.62
CA VAL A 307 1.27 -8.11 19.03
C VAL A 307 2.01 -7.13 19.95
N ALA A 308 3.26 -6.79 19.63
CA ALA A 308 4.04 -5.83 20.41
C ALA A 308 3.36 -4.45 20.48
N SER A 309 2.81 -3.98 19.36
CA SER A 309 2.11 -2.69 19.31
C SER A 309 0.84 -2.69 20.18
N LEU A 310 0.03 -3.75 20.10
CA LEU A 310 -1.20 -3.87 20.90
C LEU A 310 -0.90 -3.96 22.40
N ILE A 311 0.16 -4.68 22.79
CA ILE A 311 0.59 -4.78 24.19
C ILE A 311 1.03 -3.41 24.71
N LYS A 312 1.88 -2.70 23.97
CA LYS A 312 2.36 -1.36 24.35
C LYS A 312 1.22 -0.35 24.45
N SER A 313 0.38 -0.27 23.43
CA SER A 313 -0.79 0.63 23.42
C SER A 313 -1.73 0.36 24.60
N SER A 314 -1.97 -0.91 24.93
CA SER A 314 -2.81 -1.27 26.10
C SER A 314 -2.16 -0.89 27.43
N TYR A 315 -0.83 -0.99 27.52
CA TYR A 315 -0.07 -0.60 28.71
C TYR A 315 -0.07 0.93 28.92
N ASP A 316 0.16 1.69 27.85
CA ASP A 316 0.21 3.16 27.90
C ASP A 316 -1.17 3.74 28.28
N ASN A 317 -2.25 3.27 27.64
CA ASN A 317 -3.63 3.64 27.99
C ASN A 317 -3.96 3.35 29.48
N ARG A 318 -3.45 2.23 30.02
CA ARG A 318 -3.68 1.86 31.42
C ARG A 318 -2.89 2.75 32.39
N ARG A 319 -1.68 3.19 32.03
CA ARG A 319 -0.90 4.14 32.83
C ARG A 319 -1.53 5.52 32.86
N GLU A 320 -2.04 6.01 31.72
CA GLU A 320 -2.74 7.29 31.66
C GLU A 320 -4.01 7.29 32.51
N ALA A 321 -4.82 6.23 32.44
CA ALA A 321 -6.01 6.08 33.29
C ALA A 321 -5.69 6.05 34.79
N ILE A 322 -4.51 5.55 35.19
CA ILE A 322 -4.06 5.56 36.59
C ILE A 322 -3.57 6.96 36.99
N ARG A 323 -2.86 7.69 36.12
CA ARG A 323 -2.42 9.08 36.39
C ARG A 323 -3.59 10.03 36.63
N VAL A 324 -4.57 10.03 35.73
CA VAL A 324 -5.76 10.90 35.84
C VAL A 324 -6.48 10.66 37.19
N LYS A 325 -6.51 9.40 37.65
CA LYS A 325 -7.17 9.02 38.91
C LYS A 325 -6.38 9.35 40.18
N VAL A 326 -5.10 9.74 40.05
CA VAL A 326 -4.25 10.18 41.17
C VAL A 326 -4.25 11.71 41.29
N ASP A 327 -4.57 12.42 40.19
CA ASP A 327 -4.65 13.87 40.14
C ASP A 327 -6.08 14.42 40.47
N ASP A 328 -7.10 13.54 40.52
CA ASP A 328 -8.48 13.80 41.00
C ASP A 328 -8.66 13.44 42.50
#